data_AF-A0A0N1BGM5-F1
#
_entry.id   AF-A0A0N1BGM5-F1
#
_cell.length_a   1.000
_cell.length_b   1.000
_cell.length_c   1.000
_cell.angle_alpha   90.00
_cell.angle_beta   90.00
_cell.angle_gamma   90.00
#
_symmetry.space_group_name_H-M   'P 1'
#
loop_
_entity.id
_entity.type
_entity.pdbx_description
1 polymer ?
#
loop_
_entity_poly.entity_id
_entity_poly.type
_entity_poly.pdbx_seq_one_letter_code
_entity_poly.pdbx_strand_id
1 'polypeptide(L)' 'MAEWGAMMRAAVAMGISPEAFWRLSLKEWRMLTVPVGPGPMARRELDEMMRAWPDIGSPSPSGEGR' A
#
# COMPACT_ATOMS: atom_id res chain seq x y z
N MET A 1 -3.20 -23.61 6.14
CA MET A 1 -3.82 -24.22 4.94
C MET A 1 -3.56 -23.26 3.79
N ALA A 2 -3.33 -23.73 2.56
CA ALA A 2 -3.08 -22.80 1.46
C ALA A 2 -4.34 -21.96 1.18
N GLU A 3 -4.19 -20.64 1.16
CA GLU A 3 -5.26 -19.64 1.00
C GLU A 3 -5.73 -19.53 -0.47
N TRP A 4 -5.95 -20.67 -1.13
CA TRP A 4 -6.30 -20.76 -2.55
C TRP A 4 -7.53 -19.93 -2.92
N GLY A 5 -8.53 -19.89 -2.03
CA GLY A 5 -9.74 -19.08 -2.24
C GLY A 5 -9.45 -17.58 -2.26
N ALA A 6 -8.51 -17.10 -1.45
CA ALA A 6 -8.11 -15.69 -1.44
C ALA A 6 -7.32 -15.33 -2.72
N MET A 7 -6.40 -16.21 -3.14
CA MET A 7 -5.67 -16.05 -4.40
C MET A 7 -6.61 -16.01 -5.61
N MET A 8 -7.63 -16.87 -5.61
CA MET A 8 -8.64 -16.90 -6.68
C MET A 8 -9.42 -15.60 -6.80
N ARG A 9 -9.88 -15.05 -5.67
CA ARG A 9 -10.58 -13.76 -5.65
C ARG A 9 -9.69 -12.61 -6.13
N ALA A 10 -8.41 -12.61 -5.75
CA ALA A 10 -7.46 -11.61 -6.23
C ALA A 10 -7.23 -11.72 -7.75
N ALA A 11 -7.13 -12.93 -8.29
CA ALA A 11 -6.99 -13.16 -9.74
C ALA A 11 -8.18 -12.59 -10.52
N VAL A 12 -9.41 -12.88 -10.05
CA VAL A 12 -10.64 -12.34 -10.65
C VAL A 12 -10.68 -10.81 -10.58
N ALA A 13 -10.27 -10.22 -9.45
CA ALA A 13 -10.20 -8.77 -9.31
C ALA A 13 -9.19 -8.11 -10.28
N MET A 14 -8.16 -8.85 -10.70
CA MET A 14 -7.19 -8.43 -11.73
C MET A 14 -7.64 -8.77 -13.17
N GLY A 15 -8.82 -9.36 -13.37
CA GLY A 15 -9.33 -9.75 -14.69
C GLY A 15 -8.76 -11.07 -15.23
N ILE A 16 -8.08 -11.86 -14.39
CA ILE A 16 -7.55 -13.17 -14.76
C ILE A 16 -8.69 -14.20 -14.63
N SER A 17 -9.01 -14.89 -15.72
CA SER A 17 -10.02 -15.95 -15.68
C SER A 17 -9.56 -17.13 -14.82
N PRO A 18 -10.49 -17.92 -14.24
CA PRO A 18 -10.14 -19.09 -13.45
C PRO A 18 -9.23 -20.09 -14.19
N GLU A 19 -9.48 -20.32 -15.48
CA GLU A 19 -8.65 -21.19 -16.32
C GLU A 19 -7.22 -20.63 -16.50
N ALA A 20 -7.10 -19.32 -16.76
CA ALA A 20 -5.81 -18.67 -16.89
C ALA A 20 -5.00 -18.76 -15.59
N PHE A 21 -5.64 -18.64 -14.43
CA PHE A 21 -4.98 -18.80 -13.14
C PHE A 21 -4.39 -20.19 -12.94
N TRP A 22 -5.12 -21.26 -13.28
CA TRP A 22 -4.61 -22.62 -13.11
C TRP A 22 -3.41 -22.93 -14.03
N ARG A 23 -3.28 -22.18 -15.13
CA ARG A 23 -2.15 -22.27 -16.05
C ARG A 23 -0.94 -21.42 -15.62
N LEU A 24 -1.12 -20.45 -14.71
CA LEU A 24 -0.03 -19.62 -14.20
C LEU A 24 0.90 -20.43 -13.30
N SER A 25 2.20 -20.23 -13.47
CA SER A 25 3.19 -20.69 -12.51
C SER A 25 3.17 -19.83 -11.23
N LEU A 26 3.63 -20.41 -10.11
CA LEU A 26 3.78 -19.66 -8.85
C LEU A 26 4.71 -18.45 -8.99
N LYS A 27 5.70 -18.52 -9.90
CA LYS A 27 6.62 -17.40 -10.18
C LYS A 27 5.88 -16.24 -10.85
N GLU A 28 5.07 -16.52 -11.86
CA GLU A 28 4.28 -15.50 -12.56
C GLU A 28 3.22 -14.90 -11.63
N TRP A 29 2.56 -15.74 -10.82
CA TRP A 29 1.65 -15.26 -9.80
C TRP A 29 2.33 -14.28 -8.84
N ARG A 30 3.51 -14.62 -8.32
CA ARG A 30 4.28 -13.72 -7.44
C ARG A 30 4.67 -12.43 -8.14
N MET A 31 5.04 -12.47 -9.42
CA MET A 31 5.33 -11.25 -10.19
C MET A 31 4.11 -10.33 -10.31
N LEU A 32 2.91 -10.89 -10.39
CA LEU A 32 1.67 -10.12 -10.49
C LEU A 32 1.19 -9.56 -9.13
N THR A 33 1.44 -10.28 -8.04
CA THR A 33 0.86 -9.92 -6.73
C THR A 33 1.80 -9.28 -5.74
N VAL A 34 3.12 -9.43 -5.93
CA VAL A 34 4.08 -8.78 -5.04
C VAL A 34 4.08 -7.28 -5.37
N PRO A 35 3.84 -6.40 -4.37
CA PRO A 35 3.93 -4.96 -4.58
C PRO A 35 5.31 -4.61 -5.15
N VAL A 36 5.34 -3.98 -6.32
CA VAL A 36 6.57 -3.48 -6.93
C VAL A 36 6.78 -2.06 -6.39
N GLY A 37 7.48 -1.96 -5.26
CA GLY A 37 7.78 -0.69 -4.62
C GLY A 37 8.05 -0.83 -3.12
N PRO A 38 8.53 0.23 -2.44
CA PRO A 38 8.55 0.24 -0.99
C PRO A 38 7.13 -0.04 -0.48
N GLY A 39 7.02 -0.95 0.48
CA GLY A 39 5.73 -1.31 1.08
C GLY A 39 5.04 -0.08 1.69
N PRO A 40 3.74 -0.19 2.02
CA PRO A 40 3.04 0.87 2.74
C PRO A 40 3.81 1.24 4.02
N MET A 41 3.94 2.54 4.27
CA MET A 41 4.61 3.09 5.44
C MET A 41 4.10 2.42 6.72
N ALA A 42 5.00 1.93 7.55
CA ALA A 42 4.65 1.33 8.83
C ALA A 42 4.01 2.37 9.74
N ARG A 43 3.13 1.94 10.66
CA ARG A 43 2.45 2.85 11.59
C ARG A 43 3.44 3.75 12.35
N ARG A 44 4.59 3.19 12.74
CA ARG A 44 5.66 3.92 13.42
C ARG A 44 6.26 5.04 12.57
N GLU A 45 6.51 4.78 11.29
CA GLU A 45 7.06 5.76 10.35
C GLU A 45 6.07 6.90 10.10
N LEU A 46 4.77 6.58 10.02
CA LEU A 46 3.71 7.58 9.95
C LEU A 46 3.67 8.47 11.19
N ASP A 47 3.81 7.88 12.38
CA ASP A 47 3.84 8.62 13.65
C ASP A 47 5.07 9.53 13.76
N GLU A 48 6.23 9.08 13.27
CA GLU A 48 7.46 9.90 13.19
C GLU A 48 7.27 11.08 12.23
N MET A 49 6.66 10.85 11.07
CA MET A 49 6.36 11.91 10.09
C MET A 49 5.39 12.97 10.64
N MET A 50 4.31 12.55 11.31
CA MET A 50 3.35 13.47 11.92
C MET A 50 3.98 14.37 12.99
N ARG A 51 4.96 13.86 13.75
CA ARG A 51 5.69 14.66 14.75
C ARG A 51 6.65 15.67 14.11
N ALA A 52 7.28 15.28 13.00
CA ALA A 52 8.25 16.12 12.32
C ALA A 52 7.58 17.22 11.46
N TRP A 53 6.37 16.98 10.95
CA TRP A 53 5.58 17.96 10.20
C TRP A 53 4.16 18.05 10.78
N PRO A 54 3.97 18.74 11.92
CA PRO A 54 2.64 18.94 12.48
C PRO A 54 1.81 19.87 11.59
N ASP A 55 0.56 19.49 11.29
CA ASP A 55 -0.38 20.27 10.46
C ASP A 55 -0.81 21.61 11.09
N ILE A 56 -0.42 21.86 12.34
CA ILE A 56 -0.64 23.12 13.03
C ILE A 56 0.37 24.11 12.46
N GLY A 57 -0.06 24.87 11.45
CA GLY A 57 0.75 25.90 10.80
C GLY A 57 1.51 26.72 11.83
N SER A 58 2.83 26.87 11.63
CA SER A 58 3.66 27.69 12.50
C SER A 58 2.97 29.03 12.75
N PRO A 59 2.82 29.49 14.01
CA PRO A 59 2.23 30.78 14.27
C PRO A 59 3.07 31.81 13.50
N SER A 60 2.46 32.43 12.48
CA SER A 60 3.08 33.54 11.77
C SER A 60 3.31 34.65 12.79
N PRO A 61 4.56 35.09 13.04
CA PRO A 61 4.81 36.27 13.86
C PRO A 61 4.53 37.48 12.96
N SER A 62 3.27 37.91 12.90
CA SER A 62 2.87 39.07 12.10
C SER A 62 1.71 39.77 12.80
N GLY A 63 2.06 40.70 13.69
CA GLY A 63 1.09 41.54 14.39
C GLY A 63 1.62 42.41 15.52
N GLU A 64 2.91 42.78 15.55
CA GLU A 64 3.37 43.94 16.33
C GLU A 64 3.46 45.16 15.39
N GLY A 65 2.71 46.21 15.70
CA GLY A 65 2.95 47.55 15.17
C GLY A 65 1.73 48.31 14.64
N ARG A 66 0.84 48.78 15.53
CA ARG A 66 0.52 50.20 15.76
C ARG A 66 -0.69 50.38 16.67
#